data_AF-A0A3D4TZJ5-F1
#
_entry.id   AF-A0A3D4TZJ5-F1
#
_cell.length_a   1.000
_cell.length_b   1.000
_cell.length_c   1.000
_cell.angle_alpha   90.00
_cell.angle_beta   90.00
_cell.angle_gamma   90.00
#
_symmetry.space_group_name_H-M   'P 1'
#
loop_
_entity.id
_entity.type
_entity.pdbx_description
1 polymer ?
#
loop_
_entity_poly.entity_id
_entity_poly.type
_entity_poly.pdbx_seq_one_letter_code
_entity_poly.pdbx_strand_id
1 'polypeptide(L)'
;MKKSLIFTFALAIAFAVCSAQTDTLKQSIKKEKIKTGWNFGGLPVVAFDTDLGLEYGALVNFFNYGDGTTYPQYKHSIYAEVSRYTKGSGINRIFYDSKYLIPNFRVTADLAYLTDKTYDFYGFNGYQSVYNEEWTDDSKPLPIYQSRVFYKYDRKLTRFTTDIQGKFTDKRLGWVAGIGLYNFQVDTVDVDKLNKGKSGSDKLPYVDGGLFNRYVDWGIINPDEKNGGFVTYLKTGLVFDTRDNEPNPMKGIWSEAVITYAPSFMGVGKKYEHLKLSITHRQYFTLVREKLSFAYRLGYQTTLLGDCPFYLQPNMTTLFLRGATSEGLGGSKTLRGILRNRVMGDGIAYGNLEFRWKFVKFYFIKQNFYLSLNTFVDGGQVIKSIPIDPVVRRNNPDYFSNSDEKIHLSYGGGLRIVMNQNFIIAIDHGRVFDKKDGNSGTYIGLNFLF
;
A
#
# COMPACT_ATOMS: atom_id res chain seq x y z
N MET A 1 -22.28 -19.46 -4.44
CA MET A 1 -21.45 -20.42 -5.21
C MET A 1 -20.24 -19.78 -5.90
N LYS A 2 -20.34 -18.63 -6.61
CA LYS A 2 -19.19 -17.97 -7.28
C LYS A 2 -18.01 -17.59 -6.35
N LYS A 3 -18.27 -17.15 -5.11
CA LYS A 3 -17.21 -16.77 -4.13
C LYS A 3 -16.39 -17.97 -3.61
N SER A 4 -16.98 -19.16 -3.53
CA SER A 4 -16.31 -20.39 -3.05
C SER A 4 -15.36 -20.99 -4.09
N LEU A 5 -15.66 -20.81 -5.39
CA LEU A 5 -14.82 -21.33 -6.48
C LEU A 5 -13.50 -20.57 -6.59
N ILE A 6 -13.53 -19.25 -6.37
CA ILE A 6 -12.34 -18.37 -6.41
C ILE A 6 -11.36 -18.72 -5.29
N PHE A 7 -11.87 -18.97 -4.07
CA PHE A 7 -11.06 -19.42 -2.93
C PHE A 7 -10.35 -20.75 -3.20
N THR A 8 -11.04 -21.68 -3.85
CA THR A 8 -10.48 -23.02 -4.14
C THR A 8 -9.44 -22.95 -5.26
N PHE A 9 -9.65 -22.10 -6.27
CA PHE A 9 -8.73 -21.95 -7.41
C PHE A 9 -7.45 -21.19 -7.05
N ALA A 10 -7.54 -20.12 -6.23
CA ALA A 10 -6.37 -19.38 -5.76
C ALA A 10 -5.48 -20.23 -4.83
N LEU A 11 -6.09 -21.03 -3.96
CA LEU A 11 -5.36 -21.97 -3.10
C LEU A 11 -4.70 -23.08 -3.96
N ALA A 12 -5.42 -23.64 -4.94
CA ALA A 12 -4.90 -24.67 -5.82
C ALA A 12 -3.72 -24.19 -6.69
N ILE A 13 -3.74 -22.95 -7.19
CA ILE A 13 -2.61 -22.39 -7.95
C ILE A 13 -1.40 -22.13 -7.04
N ALA A 14 -1.61 -21.59 -5.83
CA ALA A 14 -0.53 -21.41 -4.86
C ALA A 14 0.15 -22.74 -4.47
N PHE A 15 -0.63 -23.83 -4.37
CA PHE A 15 -0.13 -25.18 -4.12
C PHE A 15 0.51 -25.83 -5.36
N ALA A 16 -0.02 -25.62 -6.57
CA ALA A 16 0.53 -26.20 -7.80
C ALA A 16 1.92 -25.62 -8.13
N VAL A 17 2.15 -24.34 -7.85
CA VAL A 17 3.44 -23.69 -8.09
C VAL A 17 4.50 -24.14 -7.08
N CYS A 18 4.10 -24.50 -5.85
CA CYS A 18 5.02 -25.12 -4.89
C CYS A 18 5.41 -26.57 -5.26
N SER A 19 4.57 -27.26 -6.05
CA SER A 19 4.85 -28.62 -6.53
C SER A 19 5.80 -28.68 -7.73
N ALA A 20 6.09 -27.56 -8.39
CA ALA A 20 6.98 -27.51 -9.57
C ALA A 20 8.49 -27.46 -9.22
N GLN A 21 8.85 -27.54 -7.94
CA GLN A 21 10.24 -27.64 -7.48
C GLN A 21 10.51 -28.99 -6.79
N THR A 22 10.07 -30.10 -7.39
CA THR A 22 10.54 -31.42 -7.00
C THR A 22 11.75 -31.81 -7.81
N ASP A 23 12.93 -31.48 -7.30
CA ASP A 23 14.13 -32.24 -7.63
C ASP A 23 14.35 -33.29 -6.54
N THR A 24 14.28 -34.54 -6.98
CA THR A 24 14.41 -35.79 -6.24
C THR A 24 15.57 -35.75 -5.23
N LEU A 25 15.41 -36.37 -4.04
CA LEU A 25 16.46 -37.19 -3.40
C LEU A 25 16.02 -37.71 -2.01
N LYS A 26 16.51 -38.93 -1.77
CA LYS A 26 16.33 -39.81 -0.62
C LYS A 26 16.74 -39.17 0.71
N GLN A 27 16.12 -39.70 1.76
CA GLN A 27 16.27 -39.37 3.17
C GLN A 27 17.70 -39.69 3.65
N SER A 28 18.50 -38.65 3.78
CA SER A 28 19.59 -38.52 4.74
C SER A 28 19.52 -37.09 5.27
N ILE A 29 20.04 -36.82 6.47
CA ILE A 29 20.09 -35.47 7.05
C ILE A 29 20.93 -34.60 6.10
N LYS A 30 20.30 -33.99 5.09
CA LYS A 30 20.96 -33.16 4.10
C LYS A 30 21.31 -31.85 4.78
N LYS A 31 22.62 -31.59 4.95
CA LYS A 31 23.15 -30.23 5.03
C LYS A 31 22.39 -29.37 4.02
N GLU A 32 21.83 -28.27 4.47
CA GLU A 32 21.07 -27.35 3.63
C GLU A 32 21.88 -27.03 2.37
N LYS A 33 21.30 -27.21 1.18
CA LYS A 33 22.03 -27.02 -0.08
C LYS A 33 22.29 -25.54 -0.26
N ILE A 34 23.53 -25.11 -0.01
CA ILE A 34 23.98 -23.74 -0.18
C ILE A 34 23.77 -23.35 -1.65
N LYS A 35 22.99 -22.28 -1.88
CA LYS A 35 22.79 -21.73 -3.22
C LYS A 35 23.92 -20.77 -3.55
N THR A 36 24.41 -20.84 -4.78
CA THR A 36 25.46 -19.96 -5.33
C THR A 36 24.95 -19.30 -6.61
N GLY A 37 25.58 -18.20 -7.02
CA GLY A 37 25.30 -17.47 -8.24
C GLY A 37 23.86 -16.99 -8.35
N TRP A 38 23.40 -16.80 -9.59
CA TRP A 38 22.04 -16.38 -9.90
C TRP A 38 21.03 -17.53 -9.74
N ASN A 39 19.97 -17.25 -9.01
CA ASN A 39 18.84 -18.14 -8.77
C ASN A 39 17.55 -17.41 -9.12
N PHE A 40 16.61 -18.14 -9.71
CA PHE A 40 15.35 -17.62 -10.20
C PHE A 40 14.18 -18.23 -9.42
N GLY A 41 13.18 -17.41 -9.11
CA GLY A 41 11.87 -17.85 -8.62
C GLY A 41 10.77 -17.03 -9.27
N GLY A 42 9.89 -17.68 -10.03
CA GLY A 42 8.70 -17.08 -10.62
C GLY A 42 7.43 -17.59 -9.94
N LEU A 43 6.47 -16.70 -9.69
CA LEU A 43 5.17 -17.05 -9.12
C LEU A 43 4.06 -16.30 -9.89
N PRO A 44 2.89 -16.93 -10.14
CA PRO A 44 1.72 -16.18 -10.55
C PRO A 44 1.30 -15.25 -9.40
N VAL A 45 0.86 -14.05 -9.76
CA VAL A 45 0.22 -13.12 -8.82
C VAL A 45 -1.26 -13.47 -8.81
N VAL A 46 -1.77 -13.89 -7.65
CA VAL A 46 -3.20 -14.08 -7.41
C VAL A 46 -3.50 -13.53 -6.02
N ALA A 47 -4.22 -12.41 -5.98
CA ALA A 47 -4.57 -11.70 -4.76
C ALA A 47 -5.95 -11.05 -4.92
N PHE A 48 -6.50 -10.54 -3.83
CA PHE A 48 -7.79 -9.84 -3.85
C PHE A 48 -7.73 -8.65 -2.90
N ASP A 49 -8.28 -7.54 -3.32
CA ASP A 49 -8.45 -6.35 -2.50
C ASP A 49 -9.87 -5.82 -2.71
N THR A 50 -10.62 -5.53 -1.65
CA THR A 50 -12.00 -5.03 -1.81
C THR A 50 -12.06 -3.75 -2.65
N ASP A 51 -11.07 -2.88 -2.53
CA ASP A 51 -11.03 -1.58 -3.20
C ASP A 51 -10.65 -1.74 -4.68
N LEU A 52 -9.77 -2.70 -5.00
CA LEU A 52 -9.21 -2.91 -6.35
C LEU A 52 -9.75 -4.13 -7.12
N GLY A 53 -10.36 -5.09 -6.43
CA GLY A 53 -10.83 -6.36 -6.97
C GLY A 53 -9.78 -7.47 -6.98
N LEU A 54 -10.03 -8.52 -7.77
CA LEU A 54 -9.08 -9.62 -7.99
C LEU A 54 -7.86 -9.11 -8.76
N GLU A 55 -6.67 -9.44 -8.27
CA GLU A 55 -5.38 -9.25 -8.92
C GLU A 55 -4.95 -10.54 -9.63
N TYR A 56 -4.45 -10.40 -10.84
CA TYR A 56 -3.87 -11.48 -11.62
C TYR A 56 -2.63 -10.99 -12.38
N GLY A 57 -1.61 -11.83 -12.49
CA GLY A 57 -0.38 -11.47 -13.18
C GLY A 57 0.75 -12.46 -12.93
N ALA A 58 1.97 -12.00 -13.14
CA ALA A 58 3.17 -12.76 -12.85
C ALA A 58 4.22 -11.87 -12.20
N LEU A 59 4.95 -12.46 -11.25
CA LEU A 59 6.14 -11.85 -10.66
C LEU A 59 7.33 -12.82 -10.76
N VAL A 60 8.52 -12.24 -10.78
CA VAL A 60 9.78 -12.96 -10.78
C VAL A 60 10.75 -12.31 -9.80
N ASN A 61 11.52 -13.14 -9.12
CA ASN A 61 12.61 -12.76 -8.26
C ASN A 61 13.90 -13.42 -8.73
N PHE A 62 14.93 -12.62 -8.97
CA PHE A 62 16.28 -13.06 -9.24
C PHE A 62 17.16 -12.72 -8.03
N PHE A 63 17.76 -13.75 -7.43
CA PHE A 63 18.70 -13.58 -6.33
C PHE A 63 20.09 -14.02 -6.76
N ASN A 64 21.11 -13.20 -6.48
CA ASN A 64 22.50 -13.61 -6.60
C ASN A 64 23.08 -13.87 -5.22
N TYR A 65 23.54 -15.10 -4.94
CA TYR A 65 24.15 -15.48 -3.65
C TYR A 65 25.69 -15.47 -3.67
N GLY A 66 26.32 -15.03 -4.77
CA GLY A 66 27.77 -15.06 -4.94
C GLY A 66 28.32 -16.48 -4.93
N ASP A 67 29.38 -16.70 -4.16
CA ASP A 67 29.97 -18.01 -3.88
C ASP A 67 29.20 -18.84 -2.85
N GLY A 68 28.07 -18.32 -2.32
CA GLY A 68 27.24 -18.98 -1.32
C GLY A 68 27.68 -18.76 0.13
N THR A 69 28.78 -18.06 0.36
CA THR A 69 29.33 -17.81 1.72
C THR A 69 28.38 -17.02 2.62
N THR A 70 27.53 -16.19 2.02
CA THR A 70 26.55 -15.35 2.72
C THR A 70 25.14 -15.96 2.76
N TYR A 71 24.92 -17.14 2.17
CA TYR A 71 23.60 -17.79 2.15
C TYR A 71 23.06 -17.99 3.58
N PRO A 72 21.77 -17.70 3.86
CA PRO A 72 20.68 -17.37 2.92
C PRO A 72 20.55 -15.89 2.55
N GLN A 73 21.50 -15.03 2.92
CA GLN A 73 21.48 -13.62 2.50
C GLN A 73 21.95 -13.50 1.05
N TYR A 74 21.11 -12.90 0.21
CA TYR A 74 21.46 -12.56 -1.16
C TYR A 74 22.43 -11.37 -1.20
N LYS A 75 23.34 -11.37 -2.18
CA LYS A 75 24.16 -10.20 -2.53
C LYS A 75 23.37 -9.19 -3.38
N HIS A 76 22.55 -9.69 -4.30
CA HIS A 76 21.68 -8.89 -5.17
C HIS A 76 20.30 -9.51 -5.26
N SER A 77 19.26 -8.67 -5.28
CA SER A 77 17.87 -9.05 -5.52
C SER A 77 17.29 -8.17 -6.62
N ILE A 78 16.70 -8.77 -7.65
CA ILE A 78 15.91 -8.10 -8.68
C ILE A 78 14.52 -8.71 -8.66
N TYR A 79 13.52 -7.88 -8.37
CA TYR A 79 12.10 -8.20 -8.45
C TYR A 79 11.52 -7.58 -9.71
N ALA A 80 10.72 -8.32 -10.46
CA ALA A 80 9.91 -7.74 -11.53
C ALA A 80 8.48 -8.28 -11.48
N GLU A 81 7.50 -7.42 -11.76
CA GLU A 81 6.08 -7.76 -11.71
C GLU A 81 5.32 -7.08 -12.84
N VAL A 82 4.41 -7.85 -13.44
CA VAL A 82 3.35 -7.33 -14.31
C VAL A 82 2.04 -7.95 -13.86
N SER A 83 1.15 -7.14 -13.28
CA SER A 83 -0.13 -7.58 -12.74
C SER A 83 -1.24 -6.56 -12.99
N ARG A 84 -2.49 -7.02 -12.97
CA ARG A 84 -3.69 -6.22 -13.21
C ARG A 84 -4.76 -6.57 -12.20
N TYR A 85 -5.51 -5.55 -11.82
CA TYR A 85 -6.69 -5.66 -10.99
C TYR A 85 -7.95 -5.56 -11.83
N THR A 86 -8.97 -6.32 -11.47
CA THR A 86 -10.26 -6.36 -12.17
C THR A 86 -11.03 -5.04 -12.17
N LYS A 87 -10.77 -4.12 -11.23
CA LYS A 87 -11.33 -2.75 -11.26
C LYS A 87 -10.49 -1.74 -12.07
N GLY A 88 -9.52 -2.23 -12.84
CA GLY A 88 -8.82 -1.43 -13.84
C GLY A 88 -7.51 -0.80 -13.39
N SER A 89 -6.99 -1.21 -12.23
CA SER A 89 -5.63 -0.85 -11.81
C SER A 89 -4.58 -1.82 -12.37
N GLY A 90 -3.34 -1.37 -12.50
CA GLY A 90 -2.24 -2.18 -13.02
C GLY A 90 -0.90 -1.82 -12.42
N ILE A 91 -0.07 -2.84 -12.23
CA ILE A 91 1.30 -2.71 -11.75
C ILE A 91 2.24 -3.23 -12.84
N ASN A 92 3.25 -2.43 -13.17
CA ASN A 92 4.42 -2.85 -13.92
C ASN A 92 5.62 -2.32 -13.13
N ARG A 93 6.38 -3.20 -12.50
CA ARG A 93 7.40 -2.81 -11.51
C ARG A 93 8.67 -3.59 -11.71
N ILE A 94 9.81 -2.91 -11.60
CA ILE A 94 11.13 -3.51 -11.44
C ILE A 94 11.75 -2.89 -10.19
N PHE A 95 12.21 -3.73 -9.28
CA PHE A 95 12.81 -3.32 -8.03
C PHE A 95 14.15 -4.04 -7.82
N TYR A 96 15.15 -3.29 -7.39
CA TYR A 96 16.50 -3.77 -7.13
C TYR A 96 16.90 -3.47 -5.69
N ASP A 97 17.55 -4.43 -5.04
CA ASP A 97 18.10 -4.29 -3.69
C ASP A 97 19.44 -5.01 -3.55
N SER A 98 20.43 -4.33 -2.96
CA SER A 98 21.74 -4.92 -2.68
C SER A 98 22.45 -4.23 -1.51
N LYS A 99 23.08 -5.02 -0.64
CA LYS A 99 24.02 -4.54 0.40
C LYS A 99 25.48 -4.62 -0.03
N TYR A 100 25.74 -5.00 -1.29
CA TYR A 100 27.06 -5.36 -1.79
C TYR A 100 27.45 -4.61 -3.06
N LEU A 101 26.52 -3.86 -3.68
CA LEU A 101 26.83 -3.03 -4.84
C LEU A 101 27.86 -1.95 -4.51
N ILE A 102 27.72 -1.30 -3.35
CA ILE A 102 28.68 -0.32 -2.83
C ILE A 102 29.06 -0.78 -1.42
N PRO A 103 30.37 -0.91 -1.09
CA PRO A 103 30.79 -1.34 0.24
C PRO A 103 30.15 -0.51 1.35
N ASN A 104 29.67 -1.19 2.39
CA ASN A 104 29.02 -0.60 3.58
C ASN A 104 27.64 0.04 3.37
N PHE A 105 27.12 0.07 2.14
CA PHE A 105 25.84 0.68 1.83
C PHE A 105 24.84 -0.31 1.25
N ARG A 106 23.57 -0.14 1.64
CA ARG A 106 22.44 -0.77 0.95
C ARG A 106 21.94 0.18 -0.11
N VAL A 107 21.89 -0.27 -1.36
CA VAL A 107 21.35 0.47 -2.49
C VAL A 107 20.04 -0.18 -2.92
N THR A 108 19.00 0.63 -3.07
CA THR A 108 17.70 0.19 -3.56
C THR A 108 17.25 1.07 -4.71
N ALA A 109 16.72 0.49 -5.76
CA ALA A 109 16.12 1.23 -6.87
C ALA A 109 14.76 0.64 -7.23
N ASP A 110 13.78 1.49 -7.53
CA ASP A 110 12.41 1.11 -7.88
C ASP A 110 11.99 1.86 -9.13
N LEU A 111 11.64 1.14 -10.19
CA LEU A 111 11.00 1.68 -11.38
C LEU A 111 9.60 1.09 -11.47
N ALA A 112 8.57 1.93 -11.49
CA ALA A 112 7.18 1.50 -11.56
C ALA A 112 6.38 2.33 -12.57
N TYR A 113 5.53 1.66 -13.32
CA TYR A 113 4.43 2.27 -14.08
C TYR A 113 3.11 1.70 -13.57
N LEU A 114 2.38 2.55 -12.85
CA LEU A 114 1.14 2.23 -12.18
C LEU A 114 -0.01 2.92 -12.90
N THR A 115 -1.10 2.19 -13.14
CA THR A 115 -2.31 2.74 -13.75
C THR A 115 -3.51 2.46 -12.88
N ASP A 116 -4.45 3.39 -12.82
CA ASP A 116 -5.69 3.28 -12.07
C ASP A 116 -6.81 3.96 -12.87
N LYS A 117 -7.65 3.17 -13.55
CA LYS A 117 -8.80 3.74 -14.29
C LYS A 117 -9.91 4.28 -13.39
N THR A 118 -9.93 3.81 -12.14
CA THR A 118 -10.91 4.20 -11.11
C THR A 118 -10.20 4.38 -9.77
N TYR A 119 -9.27 5.33 -9.72
CA TYR A 119 -8.57 5.70 -8.48
C TYR A 119 -9.53 6.36 -7.48
N ASP A 120 -9.38 6.06 -6.19
CA ASP A 120 -10.28 6.53 -5.13
C ASP A 120 -10.07 8.00 -4.76
N PHE A 121 -11.18 8.75 -4.68
CA PHE A 121 -11.21 10.14 -4.19
C PHE A 121 -12.51 10.46 -3.46
N TYR A 122 -12.41 10.64 -2.15
CA TYR A 122 -13.53 10.95 -1.25
C TYR A 122 -13.49 12.39 -0.72
N GLY A 123 -12.68 13.26 -1.34
CA GLY A 123 -12.41 14.60 -0.86
C GLY A 123 -11.28 14.67 0.17
N PHE A 124 -11.05 15.88 0.70
CA PHE A 124 -10.02 16.17 1.69
C PHE A 124 -10.58 16.24 3.11
N ASN A 125 -9.71 16.13 4.11
CA ASN A 125 -9.97 16.36 5.52
C ASN A 125 -10.96 15.38 6.18
N GLY A 126 -10.87 14.09 5.83
CA GLY A 126 -11.55 13.02 6.57
C GLY A 126 -13.06 13.21 6.64
N TYR A 127 -13.64 13.24 7.84
CA TYR A 127 -15.07 13.41 8.06
C TYR A 127 -15.63 14.78 7.68
N GLN A 128 -14.78 15.77 7.39
CA GLN A 128 -15.24 17.04 6.82
C GLN A 128 -15.73 16.90 5.37
N SER A 129 -15.24 15.90 4.62
CA SER A 129 -15.82 15.51 3.34
C SER A 129 -16.83 14.38 3.52
N VAL A 130 -18.05 14.59 3.04
CA VAL A 130 -19.17 13.65 3.18
C VAL A 130 -19.01 12.51 2.18
N TYR A 131 -19.07 11.28 2.70
CA TYR A 131 -19.20 10.08 1.89
C TYR A 131 -20.65 9.57 1.97
N ASN A 132 -21.28 9.43 0.81
CA ASN A 132 -22.61 8.88 0.66
C ASN A 132 -22.52 7.55 -0.12
N GLU A 133 -22.65 6.44 0.61
CA GLU A 133 -22.60 5.09 0.04
C GLU A 133 -23.69 4.88 -1.04
N GLU A 134 -24.87 5.46 -0.85
CA GLU A 134 -26.02 5.27 -1.75
C GLU A 134 -25.77 5.84 -3.15
N TRP A 135 -24.91 6.86 -3.29
CA TRP A 135 -24.54 7.41 -4.60
C TRP A 135 -23.74 6.41 -5.45
N THR A 136 -23.18 5.37 -4.83
CA THR A 136 -22.40 4.32 -5.50
C THR A 136 -23.07 2.95 -5.50
N ASP A 137 -24.22 2.81 -4.87
CA ASP A 137 -24.97 1.56 -4.76
C ASP A 137 -25.94 1.41 -5.94
N ASP A 138 -25.58 0.53 -6.90
CA ASP A 138 -26.37 0.27 -8.11
C ASP A 138 -27.68 -0.51 -7.85
N SER A 139 -27.95 -0.89 -6.59
CA SER A 139 -29.26 -1.41 -6.18
C SER A 139 -30.28 -0.30 -5.88
N LYS A 140 -29.84 0.95 -5.71
CA LYS A 140 -30.72 2.11 -5.48
C LYS A 140 -31.24 2.67 -6.80
N PRO A 141 -32.48 3.20 -6.83
CA PRO A 141 -33.00 3.86 -8.03
C PRO A 141 -32.30 5.19 -8.28
N LEU A 142 -32.28 5.64 -9.55
CA LEU A 142 -31.98 7.04 -9.86
C LEU A 142 -33.09 7.94 -9.28
N PRO A 143 -32.79 9.14 -8.74
CA PRO A 143 -31.48 9.80 -8.71
C PRO A 143 -30.64 9.53 -7.43
N ILE A 144 -31.05 8.59 -6.56
CA ILE A 144 -30.29 8.25 -5.34
C ILE A 144 -28.95 7.64 -5.74
N TYR A 145 -28.97 6.60 -6.58
CA TYR A 145 -27.76 6.12 -7.23
C TYR A 145 -27.26 7.20 -8.21
N GLN A 146 -25.96 7.50 -8.18
CA GLN A 146 -25.34 8.40 -9.15
C GLN A 146 -24.47 7.61 -10.11
N SER A 147 -23.41 6.97 -9.60
CA SER A 147 -22.55 6.08 -10.36
C SER A 147 -21.57 5.39 -9.44
N ARG A 148 -21.23 4.13 -9.71
CA ARG A 148 -20.13 3.42 -9.02
C ARG A 148 -18.77 4.13 -9.12
N VAL A 149 -18.61 5.04 -10.09
CA VAL A 149 -17.39 5.82 -10.30
C VAL A 149 -17.50 7.27 -9.82
N PHE A 150 -18.53 7.62 -9.03
CA PHE A 150 -18.74 8.99 -8.56
C PHE A 150 -17.54 9.52 -7.73
N TYR A 151 -17.01 8.70 -6.83
CA TYR A 151 -15.85 9.03 -5.99
C TYR A 151 -14.52 8.58 -6.62
N LYS A 152 -14.39 8.66 -7.94
CA LYS A 152 -13.25 8.12 -8.68
C LYS A 152 -12.68 9.09 -9.71
N TYR A 153 -11.40 8.93 -10.05
CA TYR A 153 -10.73 9.59 -11.18
C TYR A 153 -9.71 8.65 -11.87
N ASP A 154 -9.24 8.99 -13.08
CA ASP A 154 -8.19 8.23 -13.80
C ASP A 154 -6.80 8.74 -13.41
N ARG A 155 -5.88 7.82 -13.12
CA ARG A 155 -4.51 8.15 -12.77
C ARG A 155 -3.51 7.21 -13.44
N LYS A 156 -2.40 7.79 -13.92
CA LYS A 156 -1.19 7.05 -14.29
C LYS A 156 -0.01 7.65 -13.56
N LEU A 157 0.86 6.80 -13.03
CA LEU A 157 2.07 7.19 -12.33
C LEU A 157 3.26 6.42 -12.91
N THR A 158 4.22 7.15 -13.48
CA THR A 158 5.58 6.64 -13.67
C THR A 158 6.44 7.11 -12.51
N ARG A 159 7.03 6.17 -11.77
CA ARG A 159 7.89 6.46 -10.62
C ARG A 159 9.24 5.81 -10.81
N PHE A 160 10.30 6.55 -10.55
CA PHE A 160 11.64 6.02 -10.33
C PHE A 160 12.17 6.52 -8.99
N THR A 161 12.64 5.64 -8.11
CA THR A 161 13.33 6.05 -6.87
C THR A 161 14.64 5.30 -6.73
N THR A 162 15.67 5.96 -6.21
CA THR A 162 16.90 5.30 -5.79
C THR A 162 17.37 5.84 -4.46
N ASP A 163 17.73 4.94 -3.55
CA ASP A 163 18.11 5.24 -2.18
C ASP A 163 19.39 4.52 -1.79
N ILE A 164 20.20 5.19 -0.98
CA ILE A 164 21.40 4.66 -0.33
C ILE A 164 21.15 4.71 1.17
N GLN A 165 21.39 3.59 1.85
CA GLN A 165 21.31 3.50 3.31
C GLN A 165 22.66 3.08 3.88
N GLY A 166 23.09 3.79 4.91
CA GLY A 166 24.31 3.52 5.68
C GLY A 166 24.02 3.29 7.15
N LYS A 167 25.03 2.79 7.87
CA LYS A 167 25.01 2.64 9.33
C LYS A 167 25.93 3.65 9.99
N PHE A 168 25.55 4.13 11.16
CA PHE A 168 26.45 4.89 12.04
C PHE A 168 27.32 3.94 12.87
N THR A 169 28.17 4.50 13.74
CA THR A 169 29.02 3.72 14.67
C THR A 169 28.20 2.74 15.51
N ASP A 170 27.06 3.19 16.05
CA ASP A 170 26.05 2.28 16.58
C ASP A 170 25.27 1.64 15.43
N LYS A 171 25.45 0.34 15.21
CA LYS A 171 24.82 -0.42 14.11
C LYS A 171 23.29 -0.45 14.19
N ARG A 172 22.69 -0.12 15.34
CA ARG A 172 21.24 0.03 15.48
C ARG A 172 20.74 1.27 14.74
N LEU A 173 21.57 2.31 14.65
CA LEU A 173 21.27 3.56 13.96
C LEU A 173 21.80 3.53 12.53
N GLY A 174 21.01 4.06 11.60
CA GLY A 174 21.39 4.26 10.22
C GLY A 174 20.81 5.53 9.64
N TRP A 175 21.26 5.87 8.44
CA TRP A 175 20.77 6.99 7.67
C TRP A 175 20.33 6.54 6.29
N VAL A 176 19.44 7.30 5.66
CA VAL A 176 19.05 7.15 4.27
C VAL A 176 19.23 8.48 3.54
N ALA A 177 19.69 8.42 2.30
CA ALA A 177 19.60 9.52 1.35
C ALA A 177 19.11 8.97 0.00
N GLY A 178 18.32 9.73 -0.73
CA GLY A 178 17.79 9.27 -2.00
C GLY A 178 17.10 10.34 -2.82
N ILE A 179 16.72 9.94 -4.03
CA ILE A 179 16.01 10.77 -4.99
C ILE A 179 14.83 9.98 -5.56
N GLY A 180 13.70 10.65 -5.74
CA GLY A 180 12.51 10.07 -6.35
C GLY A 180 11.94 10.96 -7.45
N LEU A 181 11.79 10.42 -8.65
CA LEU A 181 11.19 11.06 -9.80
C LEU A 181 9.79 10.49 -9.98
N TYR A 182 8.78 11.35 -10.05
CA TYR A 182 7.39 10.96 -10.21
C TYR A 182 6.79 11.76 -11.35
N ASN A 183 6.08 11.09 -12.24
CA ASN A 183 5.30 11.70 -13.30
C ASN A 183 3.85 11.23 -13.18
N PHE A 184 2.98 12.13 -12.76
CA PHE A 184 1.54 11.87 -12.65
C PHE A 184 0.82 12.38 -13.89
N GLN A 185 -0.10 11.58 -14.40
CA GLN A 185 -1.13 12.01 -15.35
C GLN A 185 -2.47 11.70 -14.72
N VAL A 186 -3.33 12.71 -14.62
CA VAL A 186 -4.65 12.62 -14.00
C VAL A 186 -5.70 13.11 -14.99
N ASP A 187 -6.84 12.43 -15.01
CA ASP A 187 -8.02 12.83 -15.76
C ASP A 187 -9.29 12.37 -15.02
N THR A 188 -10.46 12.79 -15.49
CA THR A 188 -11.74 12.20 -15.11
C THR A 188 -11.86 10.75 -15.60
N VAL A 189 -12.76 9.98 -14.99
CA VAL A 189 -13.01 8.59 -15.43
C VAL A 189 -13.65 8.58 -16.82
N ASP A 190 -13.04 7.86 -17.77
CA ASP A 190 -13.59 7.61 -19.11
C ASP A 190 -14.78 6.62 -19.05
N VAL A 191 -15.95 7.15 -18.71
CA VAL A 191 -17.20 6.38 -18.55
C VAL A 191 -17.62 5.72 -19.86
N ASP A 192 -17.43 6.38 -21.00
CA ASP A 192 -17.76 5.83 -22.32
C ASP A 192 -16.98 4.56 -22.60
N LYS A 193 -15.67 4.58 -22.34
CA LYS A 193 -14.82 3.38 -22.46
C LYS A 193 -15.22 2.28 -21.48
N LEU A 194 -15.62 2.61 -20.25
CA LEU A 194 -16.12 1.63 -19.28
C LEU A 194 -17.50 1.06 -19.65
N ASN A 195 -18.27 1.77 -20.48
CA ASN A 195 -19.58 1.37 -20.99
C ASN A 195 -19.53 0.65 -22.34
N LYS A 196 -18.37 0.60 -23.02
CA LYS A 196 -18.20 -0.17 -24.25
C LYS A 196 -18.59 -1.64 -24.03
N GLY A 197 -19.50 -2.13 -24.88
CA GLY A 197 -20.00 -3.50 -24.83
C GLY A 197 -21.06 -3.77 -23.74
N LYS A 198 -21.51 -2.75 -23.01
CA LYS A 198 -22.60 -2.86 -22.02
C LYS A 198 -23.91 -2.27 -22.55
N SER A 199 -25.04 -2.79 -22.07
CA SER A 199 -26.38 -2.37 -22.46
C SER A 199 -27.30 -2.22 -21.24
N GLY A 200 -28.39 -1.46 -21.41
CA GLY A 200 -29.42 -1.28 -20.37
C GLY A 200 -28.86 -0.86 -19.02
N SER A 201 -29.28 -1.56 -17.96
CA SER A 201 -28.91 -1.30 -16.56
C SER A 201 -27.43 -1.56 -16.24
N ASP A 202 -26.68 -2.24 -17.13
CA ASP A 202 -25.25 -2.49 -16.90
C ASP A 202 -24.36 -1.27 -17.19
N LYS A 203 -24.90 -0.25 -17.87
CA LYS A 203 -24.18 1.01 -18.14
C LYS A 203 -24.04 1.84 -16.87
N LEU A 204 -22.85 2.38 -16.67
CA LEU A 204 -22.58 3.41 -15.67
C LEU A 204 -23.20 4.74 -16.12
N PRO A 205 -23.97 5.43 -15.26
CA PRO A 205 -24.40 6.79 -15.56
C PRO A 205 -23.18 7.73 -15.65
N TYR A 206 -23.28 8.72 -16.56
CA TYR A 206 -22.31 9.80 -16.65
C TYR A 206 -22.55 10.80 -15.51
N VAL A 207 -21.49 11.18 -14.80
CA VAL A 207 -21.54 12.01 -13.58
C VAL A 207 -20.63 13.24 -13.66
N ASP A 208 -20.31 13.67 -14.88
CA ASP A 208 -19.52 14.87 -15.16
C ASP A 208 -18.19 14.93 -14.39
N GLY A 209 -17.43 13.83 -14.45
CA GLY A 209 -16.16 13.67 -13.74
C GLY A 209 -16.27 13.46 -12.22
N GLY A 210 -17.49 13.35 -11.68
CA GLY A 210 -17.74 12.95 -10.30
C GLY A 210 -17.29 13.98 -9.27
N LEU A 211 -16.93 13.51 -8.07
CA LEU A 211 -16.46 14.38 -6.99
C LEU A 211 -15.16 15.12 -7.36
N PHE A 212 -14.26 14.46 -8.08
CA PHE A 212 -12.98 15.03 -8.49
C PHE A 212 -13.17 16.30 -9.33
N ASN A 213 -13.99 16.25 -10.38
CA ASN A 213 -14.21 17.42 -11.23
C ASN A 213 -14.91 18.56 -10.47
N ARG A 214 -15.83 18.25 -9.56
CA ARG A 214 -16.46 19.26 -8.68
C ARG A 214 -15.42 20.00 -7.81
N TYR A 215 -14.42 19.30 -7.28
CA TYR A 215 -13.35 19.94 -6.49
C TYR A 215 -12.49 20.88 -7.36
N VAL A 216 -12.34 20.58 -8.65
CA VAL A 216 -11.70 21.49 -9.62
C VAL A 216 -12.59 22.71 -9.88
N ASP A 217 -13.88 22.50 -10.14
CA ASP A 217 -14.83 23.58 -10.43
C ASP A 217 -15.02 24.54 -9.25
N TRP A 218 -14.94 24.02 -8.02
CA TRP A 218 -14.98 24.82 -6.79
C TRP A 218 -13.65 25.50 -6.45
N GLY A 219 -12.60 25.29 -7.25
CA GLY A 219 -11.28 25.88 -7.04
C GLY A 219 -10.52 25.31 -5.83
N ILE A 220 -10.95 24.17 -5.28
CA ILE A 220 -10.24 23.48 -4.19
C ILE A 220 -8.98 22.78 -4.75
N ILE A 221 -9.12 22.15 -5.92
CA ILE A 221 -7.99 21.68 -6.71
C ILE A 221 -7.72 22.74 -7.78
N ASN A 222 -6.51 23.29 -7.81
CA ASN A 222 -6.22 24.33 -8.77
C ASN A 222 -6.22 23.79 -10.20
N PRO A 223 -6.70 24.57 -11.19
CA PRO A 223 -6.70 24.13 -12.59
C PRO A 223 -5.31 23.83 -13.18
N ASP A 224 -4.24 24.41 -12.61
CA ASP A 224 -2.85 24.22 -13.07
C ASP A 224 -2.22 22.91 -12.57
N GLU A 225 -2.75 22.30 -11.52
CA GLU A 225 -2.29 21.00 -11.00
C GLU A 225 -3.19 19.84 -11.40
N LYS A 226 -4.45 20.09 -11.81
CA LYS A 226 -5.51 19.06 -11.96
C LYS A 226 -5.14 17.85 -12.83
N ASN A 227 -4.27 18.03 -13.81
CA ASN A 227 -3.87 16.98 -14.75
C ASN A 227 -2.65 16.15 -14.28
N GLY A 228 -2.17 16.40 -13.06
CA GLY A 228 -0.91 15.86 -12.57
C GLY A 228 0.30 16.67 -13.03
N GLY A 229 1.49 16.14 -12.75
CA GLY A 229 2.74 16.80 -13.10
C GLY A 229 3.96 15.96 -12.77
N PHE A 230 5.12 16.46 -13.18
CA PHE A 230 6.42 15.89 -12.85
C PHE A 230 6.95 16.49 -11.55
N VAL A 231 7.46 15.66 -10.63
CA VAL A 231 8.12 16.11 -9.40
C VAL A 231 9.36 15.28 -9.13
N THR A 232 10.40 15.96 -8.68
CA THR A 232 11.56 15.34 -8.05
C THR A 232 11.51 15.57 -6.55
N TYR A 233 11.61 14.50 -5.77
CA TYR A 233 11.82 14.55 -4.33
C TYR A 233 13.27 14.21 -3.98
N LEU A 234 13.90 15.06 -3.20
CA LEU A 234 15.12 14.76 -2.47
C LEU A 234 14.72 14.19 -1.11
N LYS A 235 15.32 13.06 -0.70
CA LYS A 235 14.98 12.33 0.52
C LYS A 235 16.19 12.20 1.42
N THR A 236 16.00 12.44 2.71
CA THR A 236 16.98 12.10 3.76
C THR A 236 16.26 11.60 5.01
N GLY A 237 16.91 10.80 5.83
CA GLY A 237 16.28 10.30 7.04
C GLY A 237 17.18 9.46 7.93
N LEU A 238 16.63 9.11 9.09
CA LEU A 238 17.27 8.29 10.11
C LEU A 238 16.43 7.02 10.33
N VAL A 239 17.12 5.92 10.64
CA VAL A 239 16.50 4.65 11.00
C VAL A 239 17.11 4.09 12.27
N PHE A 240 16.28 3.56 13.15
CA PHE A 240 16.68 2.76 14.31
C PHE A 240 16.04 1.37 14.20
N ASP A 241 16.86 0.33 14.08
CA ASP A 241 16.41 -1.06 13.93
C ASP A 241 17.07 -1.97 14.97
N THR A 242 16.23 -2.60 15.78
CA THR A 242 16.62 -3.62 16.79
C THR A 242 15.78 -4.89 16.67
N ARG A 243 15.03 -5.03 15.56
CA ARG A 243 14.17 -6.20 15.33
C ARG A 243 15.01 -7.48 15.32
N ASP A 244 14.42 -8.55 15.85
CA ASP A 244 15.02 -9.87 15.85
C ASP A 244 14.99 -10.54 14.47
N ASN A 245 13.99 -10.21 13.64
CA ASN A 245 13.79 -10.75 12.31
C ASN A 245 13.10 -9.70 11.43
N GLU A 246 13.56 -9.47 10.19
CA GLU A 246 13.01 -8.43 9.30
C GLU A 246 11.61 -8.75 8.70
N PRO A 247 11.35 -9.95 8.13
CA PRO A 247 10.03 -10.31 7.60
C PRO A 247 8.98 -10.68 8.67
N ASN A 248 9.40 -11.22 9.83
CA ASN A 248 8.47 -11.64 10.87
C ASN A 248 9.02 -11.38 12.29
N PRO A 249 9.10 -10.11 12.71
CA PRO A 249 9.64 -9.76 14.01
C PRO A 249 8.73 -10.27 15.14
N MET A 250 9.32 -10.84 16.18
CA MET A 250 8.62 -11.16 17.43
C MET A 250 9.01 -10.21 18.57
N LYS A 251 10.13 -9.49 18.44
CA LYS A 251 10.55 -8.46 19.40
C LYS A 251 11.40 -7.37 18.75
N GLY A 252 11.49 -6.24 19.44
CA GLY A 252 12.36 -5.13 19.06
C GLY A 252 11.59 -3.99 18.39
N ILE A 253 12.34 -3.03 17.86
CA ILE A 253 11.83 -1.75 17.36
C ILE A 253 12.35 -1.50 15.95
N TRP A 254 11.48 -0.94 15.10
CA TRP A 254 11.85 -0.22 13.88
C TRP A 254 11.26 1.20 13.95
N SER A 255 12.11 2.21 14.01
CA SER A 255 11.71 3.61 13.90
C SER A 255 12.39 4.25 12.70
N GLU A 256 11.66 5.00 11.90
CA GLU A 256 12.21 5.85 10.85
C GLU A 256 11.64 7.26 10.96
N ALA A 257 12.49 8.25 10.66
CA ALA A 257 12.10 9.65 10.47
C ALA A 257 12.72 10.11 9.15
N VAL A 258 11.88 10.56 8.22
CA VAL A 258 12.26 10.86 6.84
C VAL A 258 11.74 12.25 6.49
N ILE A 259 12.61 13.05 5.89
CA ILE A 259 12.29 14.34 5.29
C ILE A 259 12.34 14.19 3.78
N THR A 260 11.32 14.68 3.09
CA THR A 260 11.29 14.77 1.62
C THR A 260 11.07 16.22 1.19
N TYR A 261 11.90 16.68 0.27
CA TYR A 261 11.86 18.04 -0.25
C TYR A 261 11.61 18.01 -1.76
N ALA A 262 10.61 18.75 -2.22
CA ALA A 262 10.31 18.97 -3.62
C ALA A 262 10.75 20.39 -4.02
N PRO A 263 11.99 20.59 -4.50
CA PRO A 263 12.47 21.90 -4.92
C PRO A 263 11.73 22.42 -6.16
N SER A 264 11.40 23.71 -6.18
CA SER A 264 10.68 24.36 -7.29
C SER A 264 11.36 24.19 -8.65
N PHE A 265 12.69 24.16 -8.68
CA PHE A 265 13.48 24.07 -9.91
C PHE A 265 13.61 22.65 -10.49
N MET A 266 13.03 21.62 -9.86
CA MET A 266 13.11 20.23 -10.31
C MET A 266 11.73 19.63 -10.66
N GLY A 267 10.91 20.41 -11.37
CA GLY A 267 9.68 19.95 -12.01
C GLY A 267 8.40 20.42 -11.36
N VAL A 268 8.36 20.52 -10.02
CA VAL A 268 7.12 20.81 -9.27
C VAL A 268 6.65 22.27 -9.42
N GLY A 269 7.58 23.19 -9.75
CA GLY A 269 7.30 24.61 -9.91
C GLY A 269 7.23 25.38 -8.59
N LYS A 270 7.30 26.71 -8.67
CA LYS A 270 7.43 27.60 -7.49
C LYS A 270 6.23 27.57 -6.56
N LYS A 271 5.02 27.44 -7.09
CA LYS A 271 3.76 27.40 -6.33
C LYS A 271 3.66 26.17 -5.40
N TYR A 272 4.28 25.07 -5.82
CA TYR A 272 4.14 23.76 -5.19
C TYR A 272 5.45 23.24 -4.59
N GLU A 273 6.43 24.13 -4.38
CA GLU A 273 7.63 23.80 -3.61
C GLU A 273 7.24 23.46 -2.18
N HIS A 274 7.65 22.30 -1.67
CA HIS A 274 7.26 21.89 -0.32
C HIS A 274 8.24 20.92 0.34
N LEU A 275 8.17 20.87 1.66
CA LEU A 275 8.94 19.98 2.53
C LEU A 275 7.97 19.14 3.35
N LYS A 276 8.09 17.81 3.33
CA LYS A 276 7.31 16.88 4.17
C LYS A 276 8.19 16.17 5.17
N LEU A 277 7.62 15.91 6.34
CA LEU A 277 8.17 15.04 7.39
C LEU A 277 7.28 13.80 7.49
N SER A 278 7.89 12.62 7.53
CA SER A 278 7.24 11.34 7.81
C SER A 278 7.98 10.62 8.94
N ILE A 279 7.25 10.16 9.94
CA ILE A 279 7.77 9.37 11.05
C ILE A 279 6.96 8.08 11.11
N THR A 280 7.63 6.94 11.15
CA THR A 280 6.98 5.64 11.39
C THR A 280 7.72 4.91 12.50
N HIS A 281 6.97 4.48 13.50
CA HIS A 281 7.48 3.66 14.59
C HIS A 281 6.73 2.33 14.63
N ARG A 282 7.46 1.23 14.79
CA ARG A 282 6.94 -0.12 14.94
C ARG A 282 7.60 -0.76 16.14
N GLN A 283 6.81 -1.41 16.98
CA GLN A 283 7.34 -2.16 18.11
C GLN A 283 6.65 -3.50 18.25
N TYR A 284 7.43 -4.50 18.61
CA TYR A 284 7.03 -5.89 18.69
C TYR A 284 7.36 -6.41 20.09
N PHE A 285 6.39 -7.11 20.69
CA PHE A 285 6.51 -7.73 22.01
C PHE A 285 6.16 -9.21 21.91
N THR A 286 7.04 -10.05 22.45
CA THR A 286 6.73 -11.46 22.63
C THR A 286 5.96 -11.62 23.93
N LEU A 287 4.69 -12.03 23.84
CA LEU A 287 3.85 -12.31 25.02
C LEU A 287 3.98 -13.77 25.46
N VAL A 288 3.97 -14.68 24.48
CA VAL A 288 4.28 -16.11 24.70
C VAL A 288 5.30 -16.53 23.67
N ARG A 289 6.44 -17.04 24.15
CA ARG A 289 7.56 -17.44 23.31
C ARG A 289 7.10 -18.30 22.14
N GLU A 290 7.47 -17.86 20.93
CA GLU A 290 7.15 -18.50 19.64
C GLU A 290 5.67 -18.68 19.27
N LYS A 291 4.73 -18.24 20.12
CA LYS A 291 3.30 -18.46 19.93
C LYS A 291 2.51 -17.17 19.81
N LEU A 292 2.71 -16.20 20.70
CA LEU A 292 1.89 -15.01 20.77
C LEU A 292 2.78 -13.77 20.80
N SER A 293 2.55 -12.86 19.86
CA SER A 293 3.13 -11.51 19.89
C SER A 293 2.06 -10.43 19.81
N PHE A 294 2.35 -9.31 20.45
CA PHE A 294 1.65 -8.07 20.25
C PHE A 294 2.57 -7.13 19.46
N ALA A 295 2.03 -6.48 18.45
CA ALA A 295 2.77 -5.55 17.61
C ALA A 295 1.93 -4.30 17.37
N TYR A 296 2.58 -3.14 17.32
CA TYR A 296 1.93 -1.92 16.87
C TYR A 296 2.78 -1.13 15.90
N ARG A 297 2.12 -0.37 15.03
CA ARG A 297 2.69 0.63 14.13
C ARG A 297 2.03 1.96 14.42
N LEU A 298 2.81 3.02 14.55
CA LEU A 298 2.36 4.41 14.57
C LEU A 298 3.02 5.13 13.41
N GLY A 299 2.26 5.98 12.73
CA GLY A 299 2.78 6.81 11.66
C GLY A 299 2.23 8.22 11.73
N TYR A 300 3.05 9.17 11.29
CA TYR A 300 2.76 10.59 11.25
C TYR A 300 3.38 11.16 9.98
N GLN A 301 2.63 11.91 9.19
CA GLN A 301 3.16 12.64 8.05
C GLN A 301 2.54 14.03 7.99
N THR A 302 3.32 15.07 7.71
CA THR A 302 2.80 16.43 7.49
C THR A 302 3.67 17.20 6.49
N THR A 303 3.05 18.13 5.78
CA THR A 303 3.78 19.22 5.12
C THR A 303 4.27 20.22 6.17
N LEU A 304 5.59 20.42 6.23
CA LEU A 304 6.26 21.37 7.12
C LEU A 304 6.33 22.77 6.51
N LEU A 305 6.61 22.86 5.21
CA LEU A 305 6.78 24.12 4.48
C LEU A 305 6.16 24.00 3.09
N GLY A 306 5.63 25.12 2.60
CA GLY A 306 5.04 25.24 1.26
C GLY A 306 3.74 24.46 1.10
N ASP A 307 3.32 24.29 -0.16
CA ASP A 307 2.04 23.70 -0.51
C ASP A 307 2.24 22.47 -1.40
N CYS A 308 1.70 21.32 -0.96
CA CYS A 308 1.74 20.09 -1.73
C CYS A 308 0.55 20.02 -2.70
N PRO A 309 0.78 19.77 -4.00
CA PRO A 309 -0.29 19.66 -4.97
C PRO A 309 -1.12 18.38 -4.73
N PHE A 310 -2.38 18.39 -5.15
CA PHE A 310 -3.38 17.38 -4.83
C PHE A 310 -2.94 15.97 -5.24
N TYR A 311 -2.34 15.81 -6.41
CA TYR A 311 -1.95 14.50 -6.96
C TYR A 311 -0.81 13.85 -6.16
N LEU A 312 -0.12 14.62 -5.30
CA LEU A 312 0.90 14.13 -4.38
C LEU A 312 0.40 13.96 -2.95
N GLN A 313 -0.78 14.50 -2.60
CA GLN A 313 -1.32 14.38 -1.25
C GLN A 313 -1.56 12.93 -0.80
N PRO A 314 -2.00 12.00 -1.66
CA PRO A 314 -2.10 10.59 -1.29
C PRO A 314 -0.74 9.96 -0.93
N ASN A 315 0.38 10.45 -1.43
CA ASN A 315 1.66 9.75 -1.27
C ASN A 315 2.13 9.74 0.19
N MET A 316 2.47 8.56 0.68
CA MET A 316 3.07 8.36 1.99
C MET A 316 4.56 8.04 1.84
N THR A 317 5.39 8.89 2.43
CA THR A 317 6.84 8.77 2.41
C THR A 317 7.28 7.65 3.34
N THR A 318 8.06 6.71 2.80
CA THR A 318 8.69 5.63 3.54
C THR A 318 10.17 5.53 3.21
N LEU A 319 10.96 5.04 4.15
CA LEU A 319 12.39 4.82 3.93
C LEU A 319 12.64 3.73 2.87
N PHE A 320 11.89 2.64 2.93
CA PHE A 320 11.99 1.51 2.02
C PHE A 320 10.60 1.08 1.51
N LEU A 321 10.39 1.20 0.21
CA LEU A 321 9.10 0.90 -0.41
C LEU A 321 8.93 -0.61 -0.65
N ARG A 322 8.31 -1.31 0.32
CA ARG A 322 8.07 -2.76 0.25
C ARG A 322 7.03 -3.16 -0.82
N GLY A 323 6.00 -2.34 -1.03
CA GLY A 323 4.91 -2.59 -1.98
C GLY A 323 5.04 -1.78 -3.28
N ALA A 324 4.15 -2.01 -4.24
CA ALA A 324 4.07 -1.17 -5.44
C ALA A 324 3.64 0.27 -5.11
N THR A 325 2.83 0.45 -4.07
CA THR A 325 2.32 1.75 -3.62
C THR A 325 2.58 1.96 -2.13
N SER A 326 2.63 3.24 -1.73
CA SER A 326 2.58 3.72 -0.35
C SER A 326 1.78 5.01 -0.40
N GLU A 327 0.47 4.87 -0.20
CA GLU A 327 -0.52 5.90 -0.45
C GLU A 327 -1.55 5.90 0.70
N GLY A 328 -2.36 6.97 0.75
CA GLY A 328 -3.18 7.47 1.86
C GLY A 328 -3.89 6.48 2.78
N LEU A 329 -4.51 7.02 3.82
CA LEU A 329 -5.11 6.21 4.86
C LEU A 329 -6.44 5.60 4.42
N GLY A 330 -6.59 4.29 4.67
CA GLY A 330 -7.66 3.44 4.15
C GLY A 330 -7.14 2.33 3.24
N GLY A 331 -7.83 1.19 3.21
CA GLY A 331 -7.48 0.03 2.37
C GLY A 331 -6.46 -0.93 3.00
N SER A 332 -5.91 -1.84 2.19
CA SER A 332 -5.15 -3.00 2.67
C SER A 332 -3.81 -2.70 3.36
N LYS A 333 -3.22 -1.52 3.16
CA LYS A 333 -1.84 -1.20 3.61
C LYS A 333 -1.76 -0.21 4.77
N THR A 334 -2.86 0.45 5.10
CA THR A 334 -2.94 1.47 6.15
C THR A 334 -4.04 1.14 7.13
N LEU A 335 -5.33 1.31 6.78
CA LEU A 335 -6.48 1.10 7.65
C LEU A 335 -7.45 0.08 7.06
N ARG A 336 -7.32 -1.20 7.43
CA ARG A 336 -8.09 -2.29 6.80
C ARG A 336 -9.57 -2.16 7.11
N GLY A 337 -10.40 -2.22 6.08
CA GLY A 337 -11.86 -2.13 6.17
C GLY A 337 -12.40 -0.72 5.93
N ILE A 338 -11.59 0.32 6.16
CA ILE A 338 -11.88 1.70 5.76
C ILE A 338 -11.61 1.83 4.25
N LEU A 339 -12.46 2.56 3.53
CA LEU A 339 -12.30 2.83 2.10
C LEU A 339 -10.89 3.37 1.77
N ARG A 340 -10.28 2.87 0.69
CA ARG A 340 -8.94 3.30 0.26
C ARG A 340 -8.88 4.82 0.04
N ASN A 341 -7.87 5.50 0.58
CA ASN A 341 -7.71 6.97 0.52
C ASN A 341 -8.85 7.79 1.14
N ARG A 342 -9.63 7.21 2.07
CA ARG A 342 -10.73 7.91 2.74
C ARG A 342 -10.26 9.07 3.63
N VAL A 343 -9.10 8.90 4.26
CA VAL A 343 -8.56 9.87 5.23
C VAL A 343 -7.32 10.52 4.62
N MET A 344 -7.52 11.69 4.03
CA MET A 344 -6.50 12.45 3.30
C MET A 344 -6.51 13.90 3.78
N GLY A 345 -5.34 14.46 4.06
CA GLY A 345 -5.17 15.85 4.46
C GLY A 345 -3.71 16.27 4.29
N ASP A 346 -3.40 17.51 4.62
CA ASP A 346 -2.03 18.04 4.52
C ASP A 346 -1.09 17.43 5.58
N GLY A 347 -1.69 16.95 6.67
CA GLY A 347 -1.04 16.09 7.65
C GLY A 347 -1.98 15.02 8.18
N ILE A 348 -1.43 13.83 8.39
CA ILE A 348 -2.13 12.63 8.83
C ILE A 348 -1.36 11.94 9.97
N ALA A 349 -2.11 11.31 10.88
CA ALA A 349 -1.56 10.39 11.87
C ALA A 349 -2.35 9.08 11.83
N TYR A 350 -1.69 7.96 12.06
CA TYR A 350 -2.33 6.64 12.05
C TYR A 350 -1.65 5.64 12.96
N GLY A 351 -2.40 4.60 13.32
CA GLY A 351 -1.98 3.52 14.18
C GLY A 351 -2.56 2.18 13.73
N ASN A 352 -1.82 1.11 13.98
CA ASN A 352 -2.27 -0.26 13.80
C ASN A 352 -1.84 -1.07 15.00
N LEU A 353 -2.78 -1.77 15.64
CA LEU A 353 -2.53 -2.70 16.74
C LEU A 353 -2.81 -4.11 16.24
N GLU A 354 -1.90 -5.05 16.46
CA GLU A 354 -2.08 -6.46 16.06
C GLU A 354 -1.69 -7.42 17.20
N PHE A 355 -2.59 -8.33 17.55
CA PHE A 355 -2.23 -9.57 18.22
C PHE A 355 -2.04 -10.66 17.18
N ARG A 356 -0.91 -11.37 17.24
CA ARG A 356 -0.51 -12.40 16.27
C ARG A 356 -0.30 -13.72 17.00
N TRP A 357 -1.21 -14.67 16.81
CA TRP A 357 -1.21 -15.96 17.50
C TRP A 357 -0.95 -17.12 16.55
N LYS A 358 0.25 -17.70 16.63
CA LYS A 358 0.66 -18.92 15.94
C LYS A 358 0.07 -20.13 16.68
N PHE A 359 -1.10 -20.58 16.24
CA PHE A 359 -1.90 -21.58 16.95
C PHE A 359 -1.58 -23.03 16.54
N VAL A 360 -1.09 -23.26 15.31
CA VAL A 360 -0.72 -24.59 14.82
C VAL A 360 0.60 -24.51 14.05
N LYS A 361 1.50 -25.47 14.29
CA LYS A 361 2.72 -25.71 13.51
C LYS A 361 2.66 -27.14 12.98
N PHE A 362 3.02 -27.35 11.71
CA PHE A 362 3.00 -28.67 11.09
C PHE A 362 4.03 -28.76 9.96
N TYR A 363 4.33 -29.99 9.54
CA TYR A 363 5.24 -30.26 8.44
C TYR A 363 4.46 -30.92 7.31
N PHE A 364 4.48 -30.30 6.12
CA PHE A 364 3.72 -30.77 4.96
C PHE A 364 4.52 -30.50 3.68
N ILE A 365 4.45 -31.40 2.70
CA ILE A 365 5.20 -31.32 1.42
C ILE A 365 6.69 -30.94 1.63
N LYS A 366 7.31 -31.52 2.67
CA LYS A 366 8.70 -31.25 3.06
C LYS A 366 9.02 -29.79 3.43
N GLN A 367 8.02 -29.00 3.80
CA GLN A 367 8.18 -27.63 4.27
C GLN A 367 7.61 -27.46 5.67
N ASN A 368 8.18 -26.52 6.43
CA ASN A 368 7.65 -26.15 7.74
C ASN A 368 6.53 -25.14 7.57
N PHE A 369 5.36 -25.45 8.11
CA PHE A 369 4.21 -24.57 8.11
C PHE A 369 3.81 -24.14 9.52
N TYR A 370 3.26 -22.94 9.63
CA TYR A 370 2.41 -22.59 10.74
C TYR A 370 1.21 -21.77 10.29
N LEU A 371 0.13 -21.91 11.05
CA LEU A 371 -1.06 -21.07 10.93
C LEU A 371 -1.04 -20.02 12.03
N SER A 372 -1.36 -18.77 11.67
CA SER A 372 -1.52 -17.68 12.63
C SER A 372 -2.87 -17.02 12.49
N LEU A 373 -3.54 -16.77 13.61
CA LEU A 373 -4.66 -15.86 13.68
C LEU A 373 -4.16 -14.49 14.10
N ASN A 374 -4.68 -13.47 13.45
CA ASN A 374 -4.41 -12.09 13.74
C ASN A 374 -5.71 -11.40 14.13
N THR A 375 -5.71 -10.61 15.20
CA THR A 375 -6.78 -9.65 15.47
C THR A 375 -6.17 -8.26 15.46
N PHE A 376 -6.89 -7.29 14.90
CA PHE A 376 -6.36 -5.95 14.75
C PHE A 376 -7.40 -4.86 15.02
N VAL A 377 -6.87 -3.71 15.41
CA VAL A 377 -7.57 -2.42 15.40
C VAL A 377 -6.68 -1.45 14.63
N ASP A 378 -7.24 -0.86 13.59
CA ASP A 378 -6.56 0.14 12.77
C ASP A 378 -7.26 1.49 12.99
N GLY A 379 -6.50 2.58 12.98
CA GLY A 379 -7.06 3.91 13.13
C GLY A 379 -6.22 5.01 12.51
N GLY A 380 -6.85 6.10 12.08
CA GLY A 380 -6.13 7.25 11.55
C GLY A 380 -6.98 8.51 11.48
N GLN A 381 -6.32 9.65 11.34
CA GLN A 381 -6.96 10.95 11.42
C GLN A 381 -6.20 11.98 10.60
N VAL A 382 -6.92 12.96 10.04
CA VAL A 382 -6.31 14.20 9.56
C VAL A 382 -5.97 15.11 10.74
N ILE A 383 -4.69 15.44 10.89
CA ILE A 383 -4.18 16.29 11.98
C ILE A 383 -3.85 17.71 11.50
N LYS A 384 -3.69 17.89 10.19
CA LYS A 384 -3.51 19.20 9.55
C LYS A 384 -4.36 19.20 8.28
N SER A 385 -5.40 20.03 8.29
CA SER A 385 -6.36 20.11 7.19
C SER A 385 -5.78 20.86 5.99
N ILE A 386 -6.21 20.46 4.79
CA ILE A 386 -6.09 21.26 3.57
C ILE A 386 -7.11 22.42 3.69
N PRO A 387 -6.69 23.68 3.48
CA PRO A 387 -7.62 24.82 3.52
C PRO A 387 -8.72 24.67 2.45
N ILE A 388 -9.97 24.89 2.86
CA ILE A 388 -11.12 24.95 1.96
C ILE A 388 -11.92 26.20 2.33
N ASP A 389 -12.26 27.01 1.32
CA ASP A 389 -13.05 28.23 1.52
C ASP A 389 -14.37 27.93 2.25
N PRO A 390 -14.65 28.58 3.39
CA PRO A 390 -15.91 28.42 4.12
C PRO A 390 -17.16 28.68 3.27
N VAL A 391 -17.10 29.57 2.27
CA VAL A 391 -18.19 29.85 1.34
C VAL A 391 -18.48 28.62 0.47
N VAL A 392 -17.43 27.98 -0.07
CA VAL A 392 -17.56 26.74 -0.85
C VAL A 392 -18.21 25.65 0.00
N ARG A 393 -17.77 25.48 1.25
CA ARG A 393 -18.36 24.49 2.17
C ARG A 393 -19.85 24.76 2.44
N ARG A 394 -20.21 26.00 2.76
CA ARG A 394 -21.60 26.38 3.06
C ARG A 394 -22.52 26.21 1.86
N ASN A 395 -22.03 26.48 0.66
CA ASN A 395 -22.82 26.37 -0.57
C ASN A 395 -22.99 24.91 -1.05
N ASN A 396 -22.26 23.95 -0.49
CA ASN A 396 -22.24 22.55 -0.92
C ASN A 396 -22.45 21.57 0.26
N PRO A 397 -23.56 21.66 1.01
CA PRO A 397 -23.76 20.91 2.26
C PRO A 397 -23.87 19.39 2.09
N ASP A 398 -24.22 18.91 0.89
CA ASP A 398 -24.25 17.47 0.58
C ASP A 398 -22.84 16.84 0.49
N TYR A 399 -21.81 17.67 0.36
CA TYR A 399 -20.42 17.26 0.16
C TYR A 399 -19.52 17.60 1.34
N PHE A 400 -19.89 18.61 2.13
CA PHE A 400 -19.10 19.08 3.27
C PHE A 400 -19.89 19.05 4.57
N SER A 401 -19.30 18.43 5.58
CA SER A 401 -19.83 18.40 6.93
C SER A 401 -19.29 19.58 7.74
N ASN A 402 -20.09 20.10 8.66
CA ASN A 402 -19.63 21.02 9.72
C ASN A 402 -19.06 20.29 10.94
N SER A 403 -19.06 18.95 10.95
CA SER A 403 -18.48 18.17 12.03
C SER A 403 -16.97 18.33 12.08
N ASP A 404 -16.43 18.37 13.29
CA ASP A 404 -15.00 18.28 13.52
C ASP A 404 -14.46 16.94 13.02
N GLU A 405 -13.22 16.97 12.54
CA GLU A 405 -12.47 15.77 12.20
C GLU A 405 -12.21 14.92 13.45
N LYS A 406 -12.35 13.61 13.32
CA LYS A 406 -12.16 12.64 14.41
C LYS A 406 -11.38 11.45 13.90
N ILE A 407 -10.89 10.63 14.83
CA ILE A 407 -10.23 9.38 14.46
C ILE A 407 -11.19 8.44 13.73
N HIS A 408 -10.78 8.00 12.55
CA HIS A 408 -11.42 6.95 11.77
C HIS A 408 -10.91 5.62 12.28
N LEU A 409 -11.81 4.71 12.66
CA LEU A 409 -11.44 3.44 13.30
C LEU A 409 -12.02 2.25 12.54
N SER A 410 -11.25 1.17 12.52
CA SER A 410 -11.71 -0.15 12.12
C SER A 410 -11.13 -1.25 13.02
N TYR A 411 -11.78 -2.41 13.00
CA TYR A 411 -11.33 -3.60 13.69
C TYR A 411 -11.50 -4.82 12.79
N GLY A 412 -10.76 -5.88 13.06
CA GLY A 412 -10.87 -7.07 12.24
C GLY A 412 -10.03 -8.24 12.68
N GLY A 413 -10.06 -9.26 11.84
CA GLY A 413 -9.33 -10.49 12.01
C GLY A 413 -8.68 -10.95 10.71
N GLY A 414 -7.66 -11.77 10.84
CA GLY A 414 -6.97 -12.33 9.71
C GLY A 414 -6.40 -13.72 9.98
N LEU A 415 -6.23 -14.48 8.90
CA LEU A 415 -5.54 -15.76 8.89
C LEU A 415 -4.23 -15.60 8.14
N ARG A 416 -3.17 -16.23 8.65
CA ARG A 416 -1.90 -16.40 7.95
C ARG A 416 -1.60 -17.87 7.76
N ILE A 417 -1.22 -18.22 6.53
CA ILE A 417 -0.62 -19.52 6.21
C ILE A 417 0.84 -19.21 5.91
N VAL A 418 1.75 -19.71 6.75
CA VAL A 418 3.17 -19.35 6.67
C VAL A 418 4.02 -20.56 6.41
N MET A 419 4.81 -20.49 5.34
CA MET A 419 5.77 -21.51 4.93
C MET A 419 7.19 -21.00 5.21
N ASN A 420 7.99 -21.82 5.89
CA ASN A 420 9.40 -21.57 6.24
C ASN A 420 9.66 -20.18 6.84
N GLN A 421 8.69 -19.66 7.62
CA GLN A 421 8.72 -18.35 8.29
C GLN A 421 8.72 -17.11 7.39
N ASN A 422 9.03 -17.25 6.10
CA ASN A 422 9.30 -16.13 5.19
C ASN A 422 8.23 -15.95 4.12
N PHE A 423 7.53 -17.02 3.71
CA PHE A 423 6.44 -16.92 2.74
C PHE A 423 5.11 -16.94 3.48
N ILE A 424 4.43 -15.79 3.50
CA ILE A 424 3.23 -15.56 4.30
C ILE A 424 2.09 -15.22 3.36
N ILE A 425 1.11 -16.11 3.25
CA ILE A 425 -0.19 -15.77 2.64
C ILE A 425 -1.05 -15.13 3.73
N ALA A 426 -1.62 -13.97 3.42
CA ALA A 426 -2.41 -13.16 4.32
C ALA A 426 -3.85 -13.03 3.82
N ILE A 427 -4.81 -13.35 4.69
CA ILE A 427 -6.23 -13.09 4.48
C ILE A 427 -6.69 -12.22 5.65
N ASP A 428 -7.08 -10.98 5.39
CA ASP A 428 -7.59 -10.04 6.39
C ASP A 428 -9.03 -9.65 6.05
N HIS A 429 -9.86 -9.50 7.09
CA HIS A 429 -11.18 -8.90 6.99
C HIS A 429 -11.34 -7.84 8.09
N GLY A 430 -11.62 -6.60 7.68
CA GLY A 430 -11.84 -5.46 8.56
C GLY A 430 -13.25 -4.89 8.43
N ARG A 431 -13.78 -4.35 9.53
CA ARG A 431 -15.05 -3.62 9.61
C ARG A 431 -14.83 -2.26 10.23
N VAL A 432 -15.54 -1.26 9.73
CA VAL A 432 -15.47 0.10 10.26
C VAL A 432 -16.33 0.26 11.51
N PHE A 433 -15.97 1.19 12.40
CA PHE A 433 -16.82 1.59 13.53
C PHE A 433 -17.92 2.58 13.11
N ASP A 434 -17.64 3.44 12.12
CA ASP A 434 -18.57 4.44 11.59
C ASP A 434 -18.78 4.24 10.09
N LYS A 435 -20.04 4.23 9.64
CA LYS A 435 -20.40 3.99 8.23
C LYS A 435 -19.94 5.11 7.28
N LYS A 436 -19.57 6.28 7.80
CA LYS A 436 -18.93 7.35 7.01
C LYS A 436 -17.59 6.93 6.39
N ASP A 437 -17.04 5.78 6.80
CA ASP A 437 -15.81 5.18 6.29
C ASP A 437 -16.02 3.99 5.36
N GLY A 438 -17.28 3.71 4.99
CA GLY A 438 -17.69 2.53 4.26
C GLY A 438 -18.31 1.49 5.17
N ASN A 439 -18.02 0.21 4.93
CA ASN A 439 -18.71 -0.89 5.60
C ASN A 439 -17.72 -1.97 6.07
N SER A 440 -17.02 -2.59 5.13
CA SER A 440 -16.00 -3.60 5.42
C SER A 440 -15.10 -3.84 4.22
N GLY A 441 -13.95 -4.47 4.46
CA GLY A 441 -12.98 -4.81 3.42
C GLY A 441 -12.37 -6.18 3.68
N THR A 442 -12.12 -6.94 2.60
CA THR A 442 -11.41 -8.21 2.61
C THR A 442 -10.19 -8.09 1.71
N TYR A 443 -9.05 -8.55 2.22
CA TYR A 443 -7.76 -8.43 1.56
C TYR A 443 -7.04 -9.76 1.60
N ILE A 444 -6.73 -10.31 0.44
CA ILE A 444 -5.95 -11.53 0.27
C ILE A 444 -4.67 -11.13 -0.44
N GLY A 445 -3.53 -11.30 0.21
CA GLY A 445 -2.24 -10.93 -0.33
C GLY A 445 -1.09 -11.61 0.39
N LEU A 446 0.06 -10.94 0.44
CA LEU A 446 1.27 -11.48 1.05
C LEU A 446 1.72 -10.62 2.24
N ASN A 447 2.40 -11.28 3.19
CA ASN A 447 3.01 -10.71 4.38
C ASN A 447 2.06 -10.15 5.44
N PHE A 448 2.60 -9.83 6.62
CA PHE A 448 1.90 -8.99 7.60
C PHE A 448 1.82 -7.54 7.11
N LEU A 449 0.93 -6.75 7.70
CA LEU A 449 0.76 -5.34 7.36
C LEU A 449 2.06 -4.53 7.54
N PHE A 450 2.81 -4.82 8.61
CA PHE A 450 4.03 -4.11 8.98
C PHE A 450 5.04 -4.94 9.77
#